data_AF-R1ESQ2-F1
#
_entry.id   AF-R1ESQ2-F1
#
_cell.length_a   1.000
_cell.length_b   1.000
_cell.length_c   1.000
_cell.angle_alpha   90.00
_cell.angle_beta   90.00
_cell.angle_gamma   90.00
#
_symmetry.space_group_name_H-M   'P 1'
#
loop_
_entity.id
_entity.type
_entity.pdbx_description
1 polymer ?
#
loop_
_entity_poly.entity_id
_entity_poly.type
_entity_poly.pdbx_seq_one_letter_code
_entity_poly.pdbx_strand_id
1 'polypeptide(L)'
;MSRQVDRWVGNEPHNFFDVLEAVSCFVFSGEYCARIFSAAKDKRHLYSPVYYATTFFGIVDLLSFLPWYVQQASLALGLAGSSSDAAAVFRIFRLFRVLQLERFLTAFTLLDNVLRASADVLVATGLMALIIWVGGAALFFLFEQHNPNYRECDGTSLR
;
A
#
# COMPACT_ATOMS: atom_id res chain seq x y z
N MET A 1 11.03 15.80 30.92
CA MET A 1 10.34 14.56 30.50
C MET A 1 9.99 14.58 29.01
N SER A 2 9.48 15.70 28.47
CA SER A 2 9.20 15.88 27.02
C SER A 2 10.40 15.58 26.11
N ARG A 3 11.57 16.20 26.35
CA ARG A 3 12.77 15.98 25.52
C ARG A 3 13.27 14.53 25.41
N GLN A 4 12.99 13.68 26.40
CA GLN A 4 13.34 12.26 26.30
C GLN A 4 12.36 11.53 25.39
N VAL A 5 11.05 11.78 25.52
CA VAL A 5 10.02 11.22 24.63
C VAL A 5 10.23 11.69 23.20
N ASP A 6 10.61 12.95 22.99
CA ASP A 6 10.89 13.49 21.65
C ASP A 6 12.10 12.82 20.98
N ARG A 7 13.07 12.33 21.76
CA ARG A 7 14.21 11.56 21.24
C ARG A 7 13.83 10.14 20.79
N TRP A 8 12.81 9.57 21.42
CA TRP A 8 12.32 8.22 21.14
C TRP A 8 11.20 8.19 20.10
N VAL A 9 10.30 9.19 20.09
CA VAL A 9 9.02 9.21 19.32
C VAL A 9 8.77 10.58 18.66
N GLY A 10 9.58 11.60 18.92
CA GLY A 10 9.35 12.96 18.41
C GLY A 10 9.64 13.12 16.92
N ASN A 11 9.41 14.34 16.42
CA ASN A 11 9.70 14.75 15.05
C ASN A 11 11.07 15.48 14.96
N GLU A 12 12.00 15.17 15.86
CA GLU A 12 13.34 15.76 15.85
C GLU A 12 14.20 15.03 14.81
N PRO A 13 14.99 15.75 13.99
CA PRO A 13 15.90 15.13 13.04
C PRO A 13 16.92 14.25 13.77
N HIS A 14 17.13 13.02 13.29
CA HIS A 14 17.98 11.96 13.88
C HIS A 14 17.41 11.24 15.11
N ASN A 15 16.10 10.98 15.09
CA ASN A 15 15.48 10.17 16.12
C ASN A 15 15.76 8.67 15.97
N PHE A 16 15.52 7.92 17.04
CA PHE A 16 15.76 6.46 17.08
C PHE A 16 15.04 5.72 15.93
N PHE A 17 13.82 6.14 15.58
CA PHE A 17 13.06 5.57 14.45
C PHE A 17 13.73 5.82 13.11
N ASP A 18 14.31 7.00 12.86
CA ASP A 18 15.00 7.29 11.59
C ASP A 18 16.25 6.41 11.44
N VAL A 19 16.98 6.18 12.53
CA VAL A 19 18.16 5.31 12.55
C VAL A 19 17.77 3.86 12.30
N LEU A 20 16.71 3.37 12.95
CA LEU A 20 16.19 2.02 12.70
C LEU A 20 15.68 1.86 11.27
N GLU A 21 15.01 2.87 10.73
CA GLU A 21 14.52 2.89 9.35
C GLU A 21 15.68 2.80 8.35
N ALA A 22 16.78 3.53 8.61
CA ALA A 22 17.99 3.43 7.80
C ALA A 22 18.65 2.03 7.90
N VAL A 23 18.85 1.51 9.12
CA VAL A 23 19.49 0.20 9.34
C VAL A 23 18.68 -0.93 8.70
N SER A 24 17.36 -0.94 8.90
CA SER A 24 16.48 -1.95 8.28
C SER A 24 16.50 -1.87 6.74
N CYS A 25 16.50 -0.67 6.15
CA CYS A 25 16.66 -0.51 4.71
C CYS A 25 17.99 -1.09 4.19
N PHE A 26 19.09 -0.90 4.91
CA PHE A 26 20.39 -1.49 4.53
C PHE A 26 20.39 -3.01 4.63
N VAL A 27 19.76 -3.58 5.66
CA VAL A 27 19.63 -5.04 5.79
C VAL A 27 18.78 -5.63 4.66
N PHE A 28 17.62 -5.04 4.37
CA PHE A 28 16.73 -5.52 3.29
C PHE A 28 17.34 -5.35 1.90
N SER A 29 18.03 -4.23 1.63
CA SER A 29 18.73 -4.07 0.36
C SER A 29 19.90 -5.06 0.21
N GLY A 30 20.60 -5.39 1.30
CA GLY A 30 21.61 -6.45 1.34
C GLY A 30 21.02 -7.84 1.08
N GLU A 31 19.89 -8.15 1.71
CA GLU A 31 19.14 -9.39 1.48
C GLU A 31 18.66 -9.52 0.03
N TYR A 32 18.10 -8.45 -0.54
CA TYR A 32 17.67 -8.38 -1.94
C TYR A 32 18.85 -8.62 -2.90
N CYS A 33 19.99 -7.97 -2.66
CA CYS A 33 21.22 -8.23 -3.42
C CYS A 33 21.64 -9.70 -3.32
N ALA A 34 21.68 -10.25 -2.10
CA ALA A 34 22.06 -11.64 -1.86
C ALA A 34 21.10 -12.62 -2.57
N ARG A 35 19.79 -12.35 -2.58
CA ARG A 35 18.78 -13.12 -3.32
C ARG A 35 19.03 -13.07 -4.83
N ILE A 36 19.30 -11.89 -5.41
CA ILE A 36 19.67 -11.76 -6.84
C ILE A 36 20.95 -12.55 -7.16
N PHE A 37 21.99 -12.44 -6.34
CA PHE A 37 23.24 -13.16 -6.54
C PHE A 37 23.08 -14.67 -6.36
N SER A 38 22.22 -15.12 -5.45
CA SER A 38 21.92 -16.55 -5.25
C SER A 38 21.04 -17.13 -6.35
N ALA A 39 20.08 -16.36 -6.87
CA ALA A 39 19.19 -16.77 -7.94
C ALA A 39 19.91 -16.92 -9.30
N ALA A 40 21.07 -16.28 -9.47
CA ALA A 40 21.87 -16.34 -10.70
C ALA A 40 22.55 -17.71 -10.97
N LYS A 41 22.35 -18.73 -10.14
CA LYS A 41 23.04 -20.03 -10.24
C LYS A 41 22.18 -21.20 -10.73
N ASP A 42 21.02 -20.97 -11.33
CA ASP A 42 20.30 -22.07 -11.98
C ASP A 42 20.82 -22.30 -13.41
N LYS A 43 21.57 -23.39 -13.61
CA LYS A 43 22.30 -23.75 -14.85
C LYS A 43 21.40 -24.08 -16.04
N ARG A 44 20.07 -23.98 -15.92
CA ARG A 44 19.11 -24.52 -16.91
C ARG A 44 18.35 -23.47 -17.72
N HIS A 45 18.35 -22.21 -17.31
CA HIS A 45 17.77 -21.13 -18.11
C HIS A 45 18.70 -19.91 -18.17
N LEU A 46 19.17 -19.65 -19.37
CA LEU A 46 20.04 -18.53 -19.77
C LEU A 46 19.33 -17.16 -19.64
N TYR A 47 18.85 -16.73 -18.47
CA TYR A 47 18.19 -15.41 -18.38
C TYR A 47 18.46 -14.64 -17.07
N SER A 48 19.28 -13.60 -17.25
CA SER A 48 19.13 -12.23 -16.77
C SER A 48 18.54 -11.99 -15.36
N PRO A 49 19.30 -11.39 -14.43
CA PRO A 49 18.81 -10.88 -13.13
C PRO A 49 17.51 -10.07 -13.21
N VAL A 50 17.23 -9.49 -14.38
CA VAL A 50 16.04 -8.72 -14.70
C VAL A 50 14.75 -9.54 -14.56
N TYR A 51 14.77 -10.85 -14.84
CA TYR A 51 13.58 -11.71 -14.73
C TYR A 51 13.16 -11.96 -13.27
N TYR A 52 14.14 -12.06 -12.37
CA TYR A 52 13.89 -12.17 -10.93
C TYR A 52 13.34 -10.87 -10.36
N ALA A 53 13.88 -9.71 -10.78
CA ALA A 53 13.38 -8.40 -10.38
C ALA A 53 11.93 -8.14 -10.85
N THR A 54 11.49 -8.76 -11.95
CA THR A 54 10.09 -8.69 -12.42
C THR A 54 9.15 -9.72 -11.78
N THR A 55 9.67 -10.63 -10.97
CA THR A 55 8.83 -11.59 -10.25
C THR A 55 8.08 -10.85 -9.13
N PHE A 56 6.85 -11.26 -8.84
CA PHE A 56 6.01 -10.65 -7.80
C PHE A 56 6.76 -10.47 -6.46
N PHE A 57 7.53 -11.47 -6.04
CA PHE A 57 8.37 -11.39 -4.84
C PHE A 57 9.50 -10.34 -4.95
N GLY A 58 10.16 -10.23 -6.11
CA GLY A 58 11.20 -9.22 -6.34
C GLY A 58 10.67 -7.79 -6.37
N ILE A 59 9.49 -7.58 -6.94
CA ILE A 59 8.79 -6.29 -6.96
C ILE A 59 8.40 -5.86 -5.54
N VAL A 60 7.88 -6.78 -4.73
CA VAL A 60 7.49 -6.49 -3.34
C VAL A 60 8.70 -6.18 -2.47
N ASP A 61 9.81 -6.91 -2.64
CA ASP A 61 11.05 -6.67 -1.91
C ASP A 61 11.64 -5.29 -2.26
N LEU A 62 11.65 -4.95 -3.55
CA LEU A 62 12.03 -3.62 -4.03
C LEU A 62 11.15 -2.52 -3.43
N LEU A 63 9.82 -2.69 -3.45
CA LEU A 63 8.87 -1.72 -2.88
C LEU A 63 9.02 -1.52 -1.36
N SER A 64 9.62 -2.47 -0.64
CA SER A 64 9.78 -2.35 0.82
C SER A 64 10.86 -1.35 1.23
N PHE A 65 12.03 -1.37 0.58
CA PHE A 65 13.12 -0.46 0.95
C PHE A 65 13.16 0.84 0.13
N LEU A 66 12.51 0.85 -1.05
CA LEU A 66 12.52 1.96 -2.00
C LEU A 66 11.92 3.29 -1.45
N PRO A 67 10.87 3.30 -0.59
CA PRO A 67 10.37 4.53 0.02
C PRO A 67 11.44 5.39 0.71
N TRP A 68 12.40 4.74 1.37
CA TRP A 68 13.51 5.43 2.05
C TRP A 68 14.42 6.13 1.04
N TYR A 69 14.80 5.42 -0.02
CA TYR A 69 15.66 5.97 -1.07
C TYR A 69 15.00 7.11 -1.83
N VAL A 70 13.70 7.02 -2.12
CA VAL A 70 12.96 8.11 -2.78
C VAL A 70 12.84 9.32 -1.86
N GLN A 71 12.59 9.11 -0.57
CA GLN A 71 12.58 10.21 0.42
C GLN A 71 13.94 10.92 0.46
N GLN A 72 15.05 10.17 0.59
CA GLN A 72 16.40 10.75 0.61
C GLN A 72 16.77 11.43 -0.72
N ALA A 73 16.41 10.86 -1.87
CA ALA A 73 16.66 11.46 -3.18
C ALA A 73 15.87 12.76 -3.38
N SER A 74 14.61 12.81 -2.93
CA SER A 74 13.77 14.01 -3.03
C SER A 74 14.29 15.18 -2.17
N LEU A 75 14.85 14.85 -1.00
CA LEU A 75 15.49 15.81 -0.11
C LEU A 75 16.82 16.31 -0.70
N ALA A 76 17.61 15.39 -1.29
CA ALA A 76 18.87 15.72 -1.95
C ALA A 76 18.69 16.59 -3.22
N LEU A 77 17.62 16.37 -3.99
CA LEU A 77 17.31 17.18 -5.18
C LEU A 77 16.63 18.52 -4.85
N GLY A 78 16.32 18.80 -3.58
CA GLY A 78 15.63 20.03 -3.17
C GLY A 78 14.20 20.18 -3.70
N LEU A 79 13.61 19.12 -4.25
CA LEU A 79 12.24 19.10 -4.79
C LEU A 79 11.19 19.05 -3.69
N ALA A 80 11.55 18.52 -2.51
CA ALA A 80 10.75 18.60 -1.31
C ALA A 80 10.97 19.96 -0.63
N GLY A 81 10.53 21.03 -1.29
CA GLY A 81 10.21 22.28 -0.59
C GLY A 81 9.16 21.99 0.48
N SER A 82 9.06 22.86 1.47
CA SER A 82 8.18 22.80 2.64
C SER A 82 6.66 22.79 2.35
N SER A 83 6.22 22.26 1.21
CA SER A 83 4.83 21.98 0.89
C SER A 83 4.40 20.65 1.53
N SER A 84 3.33 20.73 2.31
CA SER A 84 2.70 19.63 3.04
C SER A 84 2.31 18.42 2.18
N ASP A 85 2.17 18.59 0.86
CA ASP A 85 1.78 17.54 -0.08
C ASP A 85 2.89 16.50 -0.33
N ALA A 86 4.15 16.92 -0.46
CA ALA A 86 5.24 15.97 -0.71
C ALA A 86 5.42 15.02 0.48
N ALA A 87 5.29 15.55 1.70
CA ALA A 87 5.34 14.75 2.93
C ALA A 87 4.19 13.73 3.03
N ALA A 88 2.98 14.07 2.55
CA ALA A 88 1.84 13.15 2.54
C ALA A 88 2.06 11.97 1.59
N VAL A 89 2.61 12.24 0.40
CA VAL A 89 2.97 11.20 -0.57
C VAL A 89 4.00 10.23 0.03
N PHE A 90 5.03 10.72 0.72
CA PHE A 90 5.99 9.86 1.41
C PHE A 90 5.39 9.04 2.55
N ARG A 91 4.36 9.54 3.24
CA ARG A 91 3.61 8.76 4.25
C ARG A 91 2.85 7.60 3.64
N ILE A 92 2.25 7.79 2.45
CA ILE A 92 1.61 6.70 1.71
C ILE A 92 2.67 5.67 1.30
N PHE A 93 3.86 6.12 0.87
CA PHE A 93 4.95 5.19 0.53
C PHE A 93 5.41 4.33 1.73
N ARG A 94 5.32 4.84 2.97
CA ARG A 94 5.58 4.05 4.18
C ARG A 94 4.54 2.94 4.40
N LEU A 95 3.29 3.11 3.94
CA LEU A 95 2.27 2.04 3.96
C LEU A 95 2.64 0.87 3.05
N PHE A 96 3.39 1.11 1.95
CA PHE A 96 3.87 0.01 1.12
C PHE A 96 4.89 -0.87 1.84
N ARG A 97 5.64 -0.37 2.84
CA ARG A 97 6.53 -1.21 3.66
C ARG A 97 5.76 -2.22 4.52
N VAL A 98 4.54 -1.88 4.93
CA VAL A 98 3.62 -2.81 5.62
C VAL A 98 3.27 -4.01 4.73
N LEU A 99 3.39 -3.89 3.39
CA LEU A 99 3.23 -5.02 2.47
C LEU A 99 4.32 -6.09 2.62
N GLN A 100 5.44 -5.80 3.30
CA GLN A 100 6.41 -6.81 3.71
C GLN A 100 5.89 -7.62 4.91
N LEU A 101 4.71 -8.21 4.73
CA LEU A 101 4.32 -9.40 5.47
C LEU A 101 4.46 -10.55 4.47
N GLU A 102 5.64 -11.18 4.44
CA GLU A 102 5.89 -12.36 3.63
C GLU A 102 4.80 -13.44 3.83
N ARG A 103 4.19 -13.48 5.03
CA ARG A 103 3.02 -14.30 5.36
C ARG A 103 1.74 -13.93 4.60
N PHE A 104 1.48 -12.64 4.37
CA PHE A 104 0.31 -12.23 3.59
C PHE A 104 0.45 -12.70 2.14
N LEU A 105 1.65 -12.66 1.55
CA LEU A 105 1.86 -13.11 0.17
C LEU A 105 1.58 -14.62 0.00
N THR A 106 2.03 -15.45 0.94
CA THR A 106 1.69 -16.89 0.93
C THR A 106 0.20 -17.13 1.19
N ALA A 107 -0.44 -16.33 2.04
CA ALA A 107 -1.89 -16.42 2.24
C ALA A 107 -2.66 -15.98 0.97
N PHE A 108 -2.14 -14.98 0.24
CA PHE A 108 -2.75 -14.50 -1.01
C PHE A 108 -2.68 -15.54 -2.12
N THR A 109 -1.62 -16.36 -2.23
CA THR A 109 -1.60 -17.43 -3.24
C THR A 109 -2.60 -18.55 -2.93
N LEU A 110 -2.80 -18.88 -1.65
CA LEU A 110 -3.86 -19.81 -1.25
C LEU A 110 -5.24 -19.21 -1.52
N LEU A 111 -5.43 -17.93 -1.20
CA LEU A 111 -6.66 -17.22 -1.46
C LEU A 111 -6.93 -17.12 -2.97
N ASP A 112 -5.93 -16.85 -3.79
CA ASP A 112 -6.02 -16.83 -5.25
C ASP A 112 -6.44 -18.20 -5.81
N ASN A 113 -5.84 -19.28 -5.31
CA ASN A 113 -6.23 -20.63 -5.69
C ASN A 113 -7.70 -20.94 -5.35
N VAL A 114 -8.16 -20.54 -4.16
CA VAL A 114 -9.55 -20.75 -3.72
C VAL A 114 -10.52 -19.87 -4.49
N LEU A 115 -10.16 -18.60 -4.72
CA LEU A 115 -10.92 -17.68 -5.55
C LEU A 115 -11.06 -18.20 -6.97
N ARG A 116 -9.97 -18.72 -7.56
CA ARG A 116 -9.98 -19.29 -8.90
C ARG A 116 -10.79 -20.56 -8.99
N ALA A 117 -10.73 -21.41 -7.95
CA ALA A 117 -11.57 -22.60 -7.85
C ALA A 117 -13.06 -22.28 -7.68
N SER A 118 -13.38 -21.14 -7.07
CA SER A 118 -14.76 -20.71 -6.79
C SER A 118 -15.22 -19.53 -7.67
N ALA A 119 -14.47 -19.21 -8.73
CA ALA A 119 -14.62 -17.98 -9.49
C ALA A 119 -15.98 -17.89 -10.16
N ASP A 120 -16.44 -18.99 -10.77
CA ASP A 120 -17.73 -19.04 -11.46
C ASP A 120 -18.91 -18.72 -10.52
N VAL A 121 -18.85 -19.23 -9.28
CA VAL A 121 -19.87 -18.97 -8.26
C VAL A 121 -19.77 -17.53 -7.74
N LEU A 122 -18.55 -17.02 -7.53
CA LEU A 122 -18.33 -15.66 -7.07
C LEU A 122 -18.77 -14.62 -8.10
N VAL A 123 -18.51 -14.88 -9.39
CA VAL A 123 -18.95 -14.01 -10.49
C VAL A 123 -20.47 -14.04 -10.62
N ALA A 124 -21.10 -15.21 -10.58
CA ALA A 124 -22.55 -15.32 -10.66
C ALA A 124 -23.26 -14.59 -9.49
N THR A 125 -22.80 -14.82 -8.26
CA THR A 125 -23.36 -14.17 -7.06
C THR A 125 -23.04 -12.68 -7.01
N GLY A 126 -21.84 -12.27 -7.42
CA GLY A 126 -21.44 -10.87 -7.52
C GLY A 126 -22.28 -10.09 -8.53
N LEU A 127 -22.53 -10.65 -9.71
CA LEU A 127 -23.40 -10.02 -10.71
C LEU A 127 -24.84 -9.92 -10.21
N MET A 128 -25.37 -10.97 -9.58
CA MET A 128 -26.70 -10.94 -8.97
C MET A 128 -26.80 -9.85 -7.89
N ALA A 129 -25.81 -9.77 -7.00
CA ALA A 129 -25.77 -8.74 -5.95
C ALA A 129 -25.71 -7.33 -6.54
N LEU A 130 -24.95 -7.13 -7.63
CA LEU A 130 -24.85 -5.83 -8.31
C LEU A 130 -26.18 -5.45 -8.97
N ILE A 131 -26.86 -6.38 -9.64
CA ILE A 131 -28.19 -6.15 -10.23
C ILE A 131 -29.21 -5.77 -9.16
N ILE A 132 -29.24 -6.50 -8.04
CA ILE A 132 -30.15 -6.21 -6.93
C ILE A 132 -29.82 -4.86 -6.30
N TRP A 133 -28.53 -4.54 -6.12
CA TRP A 133 -28.11 -3.26 -5.57
C TRP A 133 -28.52 -2.11 -6.48
N VAL A 134 -28.16 -2.14 -7.76
CA VAL A 134 -28.48 -1.05 -8.69
C VAL A 134 -29.99 -0.94 -8.91
N GLY A 135 -30.68 -2.07 -9.08
CA GLY A 135 -32.14 -2.10 -9.22
C GLY A 135 -32.85 -1.57 -7.98
N GLY A 136 -32.41 -1.97 -6.78
CA GLY A 136 -32.94 -1.50 -5.51
C GLY A 136 -32.66 -0.02 -5.27
N ALA A 137 -31.46 0.46 -5.58
CA ALA A 137 -31.10 1.86 -5.49
C ALA A 137 -31.94 2.73 -6.45
N ALA A 138 -32.13 2.27 -7.69
CA ALA A 138 -32.96 2.96 -8.67
C ALA A 138 -34.44 2.98 -8.25
N LEU A 139 -34.96 1.85 -7.76
CA LEU A 139 -36.34 1.75 -7.30
C LEU A 139 -36.59 2.64 -6.06
N PHE A 140 -35.67 2.61 -5.11
CA PHE A 140 -35.71 3.49 -3.93
C PHE A 140 -35.70 4.95 -4.35
N PHE A 141 -34.82 5.34 -5.27
CA PHE A 141 -34.78 6.70 -5.80
C PHE A 141 -36.11 7.10 -6.45
N LEU A 142 -36.70 6.24 -7.29
CA LEU A 142 -37.98 6.53 -7.96
C LEU A 142 -39.14 6.70 -6.98
N PHE A 143 -39.21 5.87 -5.92
CA PHE A 143 -40.26 5.97 -4.91
C PHE A 143 -40.08 7.16 -3.96
N GLU A 144 -38.84 7.49 -3.61
CA GLU A 144 -38.53 8.57 -2.68
C GLU A 144 -38.49 9.95 -3.35
N GLN A 145 -38.33 10.02 -4.68
CA GLN A 145 -38.20 11.28 -5.44
C GLN A 145 -39.36 12.26 -5.21
N HIS A 146 -40.56 11.78 -4.89
CA HIS A 146 -41.75 12.62 -4.65
C HIS A 146 -42.20 12.64 -3.18
N ASN A 147 -41.35 12.21 -2.23
CA ASN A 147 -41.70 12.25 -0.82
C ASN A 147 -41.67 13.71 -0.29
N PRO A 148 -42.78 14.25 0.23
CA PRO A 148 -42.82 15.61 0.79
C PRO A 148 -42.01 15.79 2.08
N ASN A 149 -41.52 14.71 2.69
CA ASN A 149 -40.73 14.73 3.93
C ASN A 149 -39.21 14.76 3.71
N TYR A 150 -38.71 15.27 2.58
CA TYR A 150 -37.28 15.46 2.41
C TYR A 150 -36.80 16.60 3.33
N ARG A 151 -35.88 16.28 4.25
CA ARG A 151 -35.28 17.30 5.12
C ARG A 151 -34.27 18.06 4.27
N GLU A 152 -34.63 19.28 3.87
CA GLU A 152 -33.63 20.24 3.39
C GLU A 152 -32.62 20.46 4.52
N CYS A 153 -31.34 20.24 4.23
CA CYS A 153 -30.27 20.69 5.11
C CYS A 153 -30.23 22.21 5.05
N ASP A 154 -31.13 22.86 5.80
CA ASP A 154 -31.10 24.29 6.00
C ASP A 154 -29.90 24.62 6.91
N GLY A 155 -29.01 25.49 6.42
CA GLY A 155 -27.81 25.95 7.13
C GLY A 155 -28.11 26.84 8.34
N THR A 156 -29.38 26.99 8.71
CA THR A 156 -29.86 27.85 9.80
C THR A 156 -29.74 27.24 11.19
N SER A 157 -29.34 25.97 11.33
CA SER A 157 -29.20 25.29 12.64
C SER A 157 -27.83 25.47 13.34
N LEU A 158 -26.94 26.32 12.82
CA LEU A 158 -25.64 26.65 13.40
C LEU A 158 -25.56 28.09 13.95
N ARG A 159 -26.59 28.57 14.65
CA ARG A 159 -26.53 29.77 15.49
C ARG A 159 -26.97 29.50 16.91
#